data_AF-A0A8H4KAF3-F1
#
_entry.id   AF-A0A8H4KAF3-F1
#
_cell.length_a   1.000
_cell.length_b   1.000
_cell.length_c   1.000
_cell.angle_alpha   90.00
_cell.angle_beta   90.00
_cell.angle_gamma   90.00
#
_symmetry.space_group_name_H-M   'P 1'
#
loop_
_entity.id
_entity.type
_entity.pdbx_description
1 polymer ?
#
loop_
_entity_poly.entity_id
_entity_poly.type
_entity_poly.pdbx_seq_one_letter_code
_entity_poly.pdbx_strand_id
1 'polypeptide(L)'
;MSSHSQQPPQGPPYLPRGAVLGLTPSPVPDIPISSVLVVIFVLSAIFNMTILQANLRRKHKFILSGVLFGFSMARMMANILRIAWAAHKDNARLVIAASIFANAGVLLLFVTNLILLQRIIRAYHPIIGWSKALGWVFRFLYSAVVACLIMVVISVVYSYYTIDPRTQSQLRTIRLTAAVFLAILGFVPIPGVITCLLLPRSSPIDHFGQGSMHAKLILLIFTATLLSLGACFRAGGAFI
;
A
#
# COMPACT_ATOMS: atom_id res chain seq x y z
N MET A 1 -35.42 -33.38 -7.04
CA MET A 1 -35.33 -32.14 -6.23
C MET A 1 -34.67 -32.50 -4.91
N SER A 2 -33.34 -32.52 -4.89
CA SER A 2 -32.53 -32.83 -3.71
C SER A 2 -32.14 -31.53 -3.03
N SER A 3 -32.79 -31.25 -1.90
CA SER A 3 -32.46 -30.19 -0.96
C SER A 3 -31.07 -30.43 -0.38
N HIS A 4 -30.07 -29.65 -0.83
CA HIS A 4 -28.81 -29.54 -0.12
C HIS A 4 -29.04 -28.79 1.20
N SER A 5 -29.10 -29.55 2.28
CA SER A 5 -29.02 -29.10 3.66
C SER A 5 -27.73 -28.30 3.86
N GLN A 6 -27.87 -26.98 3.95
CA GLN A 6 -26.82 -26.09 4.45
C GLN A 6 -26.54 -26.46 5.91
N GLN A 7 -25.46 -27.20 6.15
CA GLN A 7 -24.90 -27.35 7.49
C GLN A 7 -24.61 -25.96 8.08
N PRO A 8 -24.94 -25.72 9.37
CA PRO A 8 -24.57 -24.47 10.04
C PRO A 8 -23.03 -24.34 10.05
N PRO A 9 -22.48 -23.14 9.85
CA PRO A 9 -21.04 -22.98 9.78
C PRO A 9 -20.38 -23.35 11.11
N GLN A 10 -19.40 -24.26 11.05
CA GLN A 10 -18.52 -24.62 12.16
C GLN A 10 -17.66 -23.42 12.55
N GLY A 11 -17.94 -22.79 13.70
CA GLY A 11 -17.07 -21.89 14.46
C GLY A 11 -16.45 -20.66 13.75
N PRO A 12 -16.26 -19.52 14.44
CA PRO A 12 -15.44 -18.44 13.91
C PRO A 12 -13.99 -18.93 13.65
N PRO A 13 -13.34 -18.54 12.54
CA PRO A 13 -13.68 -17.44 11.62
C PRO A 13 -14.52 -17.88 10.41
N TYR A 14 -15.50 -17.07 10.04
CA TYR A 14 -16.40 -17.31 8.91
C TYR A 14 -15.81 -16.78 7.59
N LEU A 15 -15.98 -17.54 6.51
CA LEU A 15 -15.60 -17.10 5.16
C LEU A 15 -16.51 -15.92 4.73
N PRO A 16 -15.95 -14.84 4.12
CA PRO A 16 -16.74 -13.70 3.67
C PRO A 16 -17.77 -14.13 2.63
N ARG A 17 -19.05 -13.77 2.82
CA ARG A 17 -20.12 -13.98 1.84
C ARG A 17 -20.13 -12.93 0.71
N GLY A 18 -19.31 -11.89 0.81
CA GLY A 18 -19.16 -10.87 -0.23
C GLY A 18 -18.11 -11.28 -1.28
N ALA A 19 -18.30 -10.87 -2.53
CA ALA A 19 -17.31 -11.06 -3.58
C ALA A 19 -16.01 -10.33 -3.21
N VAL A 20 -14.99 -11.07 -2.76
CA VAL A 20 -13.65 -10.51 -2.56
C VAL A 20 -13.06 -10.25 -3.94
N LEU A 21 -12.68 -9.00 -4.21
CA LEU A 21 -11.88 -8.61 -5.38
C LEU A 21 -10.63 -9.48 -5.42
N GLY A 22 -10.60 -10.46 -6.35
CA GLY A 22 -9.50 -11.40 -6.53
C GLY A 22 -9.83 -12.90 -6.46
N LEU A 23 -11.12 -13.29 -6.42
CA LEU A 23 -11.63 -14.67 -6.37
C LEU A 23 -11.00 -15.53 -5.24
N THR A 24 -11.52 -16.73 -5.02
CA THR A 24 -10.81 -17.74 -4.22
C THR A 24 -9.66 -18.29 -5.07
N PRO A 25 -8.41 -18.26 -4.59
CA PRO A 25 -7.28 -18.66 -5.40
C PRO A 25 -7.39 -20.14 -5.76
N SER A 26 -7.16 -20.43 -7.04
CA SER A 26 -7.12 -21.79 -7.57
C SER A 26 -5.67 -22.27 -7.67
N PRO A 27 -5.39 -23.56 -7.41
CA PRO A 27 -4.02 -24.09 -7.48
C PRO A 27 -3.33 -23.78 -8.83
N VAL A 28 -4.10 -23.77 -9.92
CA VAL A 28 -3.68 -23.24 -11.22
C VAL A 28 -4.73 -22.20 -11.63
N PRO A 29 -4.37 -20.94 -11.95
CA PRO A 29 -3.03 -20.41 -12.25
C PRO A 29 -2.35 -19.62 -11.11
N ASP A 30 -2.92 -19.52 -9.91
CA ASP A 30 -2.38 -18.61 -8.87
C ASP A 30 -1.00 -19.03 -8.33
N ILE A 31 -0.72 -20.34 -8.21
CA ILE A 31 0.55 -20.83 -7.63
C ILE A 31 1.76 -20.49 -8.52
N PRO A 32 1.77 -20.79 -9.84
CA PRO A 32 2.87 -20.41 -10.72
C PRO A 32 3.12 -18.90 -10.74
N ILE A 33 2.07 -18.10 -10.87
CA ILE A 33 2.18 -16.64 -10.95
C ILE A 33 2.74 -16.07 -9.64
N SER A 34 2.19 -16.50 -8.51
CA SER A 34 2.63 -16.04 -7.19
C SER A 34 4.07 -16.45 -6.90
N SER A 35 4.52 -17.62 -7.38
CA SER A 35 5.89 -18.09 -7.21
C SER A 35 6.90 -17.21 -7.95
N VAL A 36 6.60 -16.84 -9.20
CA VAL A 36 7.44 -15.91 -9.98
C VAL A 36 7.50 -14.54 -9.29
N LEU A 37 6.36 -14.04 -8.81
CA LEU A 37 6.31 -12.77 -8.08
C LEU A 37 7.15 -12.81 -6.80
N VAL A 38 7.11 -13.91 -6.03
CA VAL A 38 7.97 -14.09 -4.85
C VAL A 38 9.44 -13.95 -5.21
N VAL A 39 9.91 -14.62 -6.29
CA VAL A 39 11.31 -14.51 -6.73
C VAL A 39 11.68 -13.07 -7.04
N ILE A 40 10.84 -12.34 -7.78
CA ILE A 40 11.06 -10.93 -8.11
C ILE A 40 11.14 -10.07 -6.83
N PHE A 41 10.23 -10.27 -5.88
CA PHE A 41 10.23 -9.51 -4.62
C PHE A 41 11.41 -9.87 -3.71
N VAL A 42 11.90 -11.11 -3.73
CA VAL A 42 13.14 -11.50 -3.03
C VAL A 42 14.34 -10.76 -3.62
N LEU A 43 14.50 -10.74 -4.93
CA LEU A 43 15.59 -10.03 -5.60
C LEU A 43 15.54 -8.51 -5.30
N SER A 44 14.34 -7.92 -5.38
CA SER A 44 14.11 -6.52 -4.99
C SER A 44 14.45 -6.27 -3.51
N ALA A 45 14.07 -7.17 -2.61
CA ALA A 45 14.36 -7.05 -1.18
C ALA A 45 15.87 -7.11 -0.92
N ILE A 46 16.58 -8.03 -1.56
CA ILE A 46 18.04 -8.14 -1.48
C ILE A 46 18.68 -6.84 -1.95
N PHE A 47 18.29 -6.31 -3.11
CA PHE A 47 18.83 -5.06 -3.66
C PHE A 47 18.58 -3.84 -2.75
N ASN A 48 17.37 -3.71 -2.22
CA ASN A 48 17.06 -2.61 -1.30
C ASN A 48 17.81 -2.75 0.03
N MET A 49 17.98 -3.98 0.54
CA MET A 49 18.72 -4.24 1.77
C MET A 49 20.23 -3.99 1.59
N THR A 50 20.83 -4.38 0.47
CA THR A 50 22.25 -4.12 0.19
C THR A 50 22.51 -2.62 0.09
N ILE A 51 21.63 -1.86 -0.58
CA ILE A 51 21.71 -0.38 -0.62
C ILE A 51 21.56 0.22 0.77
N LEU A 52 20.60 -0.25 1.58
CA LEU A 52 20.39 0.26 2.92
C LEU A 52 21.61 0.01 3.81
N GLN A 53 22.14 -1.21 3.80
CA GLN A 53 23.34 -1.58 4.56
C GLN A 53 24.58 -0.79 4.09
N ALA A 54 24.79 -0.67 2.79
CA ALA A 54 25.91 0.09 2.23
C ALA A 54 25.85 1.57 2.63
N ASN A 55 24.67 2.19 2.60
CA ASN A 55 24.48 3.57 3.04
C ASN A 55 24.61 3.74 4.56
N LEU A 56 24.11 2.77 5.34
CA LEU A 56 24.23 2.79 6.80
C LEU A 56 25.69 2.69 7.25
N ARG A 57 26.50 1.86 6.57
CA ARG A 57 27.96 1.79 6.78
C ARG A 57 28.64 3.12 6.50
N ARG A 58 28.10 3.94 5.59
CA ARG A 58 28.56 5.31 5.29
C ARG A 58 27.88 6.39 6.15
N LYS A 59 27.14 6.02 7.21
CA LYS A 59 26.35 6.90 8.10
C LYS A 59 25.26 7.75 7.40
N HIS A 60 24.91 7.45 6.16
CA HIS A 60 23.82 8.12 5.45
C HIS A 60 22.52 7.32 5.59
N LYS A 61 21.46 7.93 6.14
CA LYS A 61 20.15 7.29 6.30
C LYS A 61 19.32 7.44 5.02
N PHE A 62 19.35 6.43 4.14
CA PHE A 62 18.50 6.42 2.94
C PHE A 62 17.15 5.76 3.24
N ILE A 63 16.24 6.54 3.85
CA ILE A 63 14.92 6.08 4.34
C ILE A 63 14.10 5.38 3.24
N LEU A 64 14.22 5.84 1.99
CA LEU A 64 13.47 5.30 0.85
C LEU A 64 13.80 3.83 0.56
N SER A 65 15.07 3.40 0.66
CA SER A 65 15.40 1.97 0.51
C SER A 65 14.84 1.12 1.65
N GLY A 66 14.73 1.68 2.86
CA GLY A 66 14.09 0.99 3.98
C GLY A 66 12.59 0.74 3.73
N VAL A 67 11.88 1.75 3.21
CA VAL A 67 10.46 1.61 2.87
C VAL A 67 10.25 0.66 1.69
N LEU A 68 11.09 0.72 0.64
CA LEU A 68 11.03 -0.20 -0.50
C LEU A 68 11.37 -1.65 -0.12
N PHE A 69 12.29 -1.84 0.84
CA PHE A 69 12.52 -3.15 1.45
C PHE A 69 11.27 -3.66 2.16
N GLY A 70 10.64 -2.83 3.01
CA GLY A 70 9.38 -3.17 3.67
C GLY A 70 8.26 -3.51 2.68
N PHE A 71 8.16 -2.76 1.57
CA PHE A 71 7.21 -3.04 0.49
C PHE A 71 7.45 -4.41 -0.15
N SER A 72 8.71 -4.72 -0.46
CA SER A 72 9.10 -6.00 -1.04
C SER A 72 8.80 -7.16 -0.09
N MET A 73 9.07 -6.98 1.22
CA MET A 73 8.76 -7.96 2.26
C MET A 73 7.25 -8.19 2.40
N ALA A 74 6.45 -7.12 2.45
CA ALA A 74 4.99 -7.22 2.53
C ALA A 74 4.40 -7.96 1.32
N ARG A 75 4.90 -7.66 0.11
CA ARG A 75 4.49 -8.34 -1.12
C ARG A 75 4.93 -9.80 -1.17
N MET A 76 6.13 -10.12 -0.72
CA MET A 76 6.61 -11.49 -0.59
C MET A 76 5.70 -12.29 0.34
N MET A 77 5.42 -11.77 1.54
CA MET A 77 4.52 -12.43 2.51
C MET A 77 3.11 -12.62 1.95
N ALA A 78 2.54 -11.58 1.33
CA ALA A 78 1.22 -11.66 0.72
C ALA A 78 1.12 -12.78 -0.34
N ASN A 79 2.13 -12.93 -1.20
CA ASN A 79 2.14 -13.97 -2.23
C ASN A 79 2.38 -15.37 -1.65
N ILE A 80 3.24 -15.51 -0.63
CA ILE A 80 3.45 -16.80 0.07
C ILE A 80 2.14 -17.25 0.74
N LEU A 81 1.47 -16.35 1.45
CA LEU A 81 0.17 -16.63 2.07
C LEU A 81 -0.91 -16.95 1.04
N ARG A 82 -0.86 -16.32 -0.15
CA ARG A 82 -1.78 -16.63 -1.26
C ARG A 82 -1.54 -18.02 -1.84
N ILE A 83 -0.28 -18.46 -2.00
CA ILE A 83 0.07 -19.83 -2.40
C ILE A 83 -0.43 -20.83 -1.34
N ALA A 84 -0.18 -20.54 -0.07
CA ALA A 84 -0.61 -21.40 1.03
C ALA A 84 -2.15 -21.47 1.14
N TRP A 85 -2.86 -20.38 0.86
CA TRP A 85 -4.33 -20.36 0.77
C TRP A 85 -4.84 -21.17 -0.43
N ALA A 86 -4.15 -21.11 -1.58
CA ALA A 86 -4.50 -21.92 -2.75
C ALA A 86 -4.36 -23.44 -2.47
N ALA A 87 -3.36 -23.81 -1.66
CA ALA A 87 -3.13 -25.20 -1.24
C ALA A 87 -4.08 -25.66 -0.11
N HIS A 88 -4.46 -24.76 0.81
CA HIS A 88 -5.32 -25.06 1.96
C HIS A 88 -6.48 -24.07 2.05
N LYS A 89 -7.58 -24.37 1.36
CA LYS A 89 -8.74 -23.48 1.22
C LYS A 89 -9.56 -23.29 2.50
N ASP A 90 -9.45 -24.22 3.45
CA ASP A 90 -10.29 -24.27 4.65
C ASP A 90 -9.78 -23.38 5.80
N ASN A 91 -8.58 -22.79 5.65
CA ASN A 91 -7.95 -22.03 6.73
C ASN A 91 -8.23 -20.53 6.63
N ALA A 92 -9.30 -20.06 7.28
CA ALA A 92 -9.67 -18.64 7.29
C ALA A 92 -8.55 -17.70 7.82
N ARG A 93 -7.69 -18.18 8.73
CA ARG A 93 -6.55 -17.41 9.25
C ARG A 93 -5.53 -17.04 8.17
N LEU A 94 -5.29 -17.92 7.20
CA LEU A 94 -4.39 -17.65 6.07
C LEU A 94 -4.98 -16.56 5.16
N VAL A 95 -6.30 -16.59 4.94
CA VAL A 95 -7.00 -15.59 4.13
C VAL A 95 -6.92 -14.20 4.76
N ILE A 96 -7.13 -14.13 6.08
CA ILE A 96 -7.03 -12.88 6.84
C ILE A 96 -5.61 -12.33 6.74
N ALA A 97 -4.60 -13.16 7.01
CA ALA A 97 -3.20 -12.74 6.95
C ALA A 97 -2.79 -12.29 5.53
N ALA A 98 -3.15 -13.04 4.48
CA ALA A 98 -2.90 -12.66 3.09
C ALA A 98 -3.47 -11.28 2.76
N SER A 99 -4.71 -11.03 3.19
CA SER A 99 -5.41 -9.76 2.97
C SER A 99 -4.73 -8.59 3.68
N ILE A 100 -4.26 -8.80 4.92
CA ILE A 100 -3.56 -7.79 5.70
C ILE A 100 -2.25 -7.38 5.01
N PHE A 101 -1.41 -8.36 4.62
CA PHE A 101 -0.14 -8.07 3.95
C PHE A 101 -0.35 -7.45 2.56
N ALA A 102 -1.37 -7.88 1.81
CA ALA A 102 -1.71 -7.30 0.52
C ALA A 102 -2.09 -5.82 0.65
N ASN A 103 -2.95 -5.48 1.62
CA ASN A 103 -3.32 -4.10 1.89
C ASN A 103 -2.13 -3.29 2.41
N ALA A 104 -1.35 -3.82 3.36
CA ALA A 104 -0.16 -3.15 3.89
C ALA A 104 0.86 -2.79 2.79
N GLY A 105 1.09 -3.70 1.83
CA GLY A 105 1.95 -3.44 0.68
C GLY A 105 1.49 -2.24 -0.16
N VAL A 106 0.19 -2.08 -0.37
CA VAL A 106 -0.36 -0.91 -1.05
C VAL A 106 -0.09 0.37 -0.26
N LEU A 107 -0.30 0.35 1.06
CA LEU A 107 -0.07 1.54 1.90
C LEU A 107 1.40 1.98 1.94
N LEU A 108 2.34 1.04 1.87
CA LEU A 108 3.77 1.37 1.76
C LEU A 108 4.11 2.14 0.47
N LEU A 109 3.36 1.95 -0.62
CA LEU A 109 3.52 2.76 -1.83
C LEU A 109 3.08 4.22 -1.63
N PHE A 110 2.00 4.46 -0.88
CA PHE A 110 1.59 5.82 -0.54
C PHE A 110 2.68 6.53 0.29
N VAL A 111 3.23 5.84 1.30
CA VAL A 111 4.34 6.36 2.11
C VAL A 111 5.56 6.66 1.22
N THR A 112 5.90 5.77 0.30
CA THR A 112 7.03 5.96 -0.63
C THR A 112 6.83 7.21 -1.51
N ASN A 113 5.64 7.40 -2.08
CA ASN A 113 5.32 8.57 -2.89
C ASN A 113 5.38 9.87 -2.09
N LEU A 114 4.90 9.87 -0.84
CA LEU A 114 5.01 11.03 0.06
C LEU A 114 6.46 11.38 0.40
N ILE A 115 7.31 10.38 0.66
CA ILE A 115 8.74 10.60 0.90
C ILE A 115 9.43 11.19 -0.34
N LEU A 116 9.11 10.67 -1.53
CA LEU A 116 9.63 11.19 -2.80
C LEU A 116 9.17 12.65 -3.02
N LEU A 117 7.89 12.93 -2.80
CA LEU A 117 7.34 14.30 -2.90
C LEU A 117 8.06 15.24 -1.94
N GLN A 118 8.18 14.87 -0.67
CA GLN A 118 8.86 15.67 0.35
C GLN A 118 10.32 15.96 -0.04
N ARG A 119 11.01 14.97 -0.62
CA ARG A 119 12.39 15.11 -1.09
C ARG A 119 12.50 16.04 -2.30
N ILE A 120 11.57 15.95 -3.26
CA ILE A 120 11.54 16.84 -4.43
C ILE A 120 11.26 18.28 -3.99
N ILE A 121 10.28 18.51 -3.11
CA ILE A 121 9.98 19.85 -2.59
C ILE A 121 11.20 20.44 -1.90
N ARG A 122 11.89 19.66 -1.05
CA ARG A 122 13.11 20.12 -0.35
C ARG A 122 14.28 20.42 -1.28
N ALA A 123 14.37 19.71 -2.41
CA ALA A 123 15.43 19.91 -3.39
C ALA A 123 15.14 21.06 -4.36
N TYR A 124 13.87 21.33 -4.68
CA TYR A 124 13.46 22.46 -5.54
C TYR A 124 13.34 23.78 -4.78
N HIS A 125 12.79 23.76 -3.56
CA HIS A 125 12.50 24.96 -2.78
C HIS A 125 12.99 24.76 -1.34
N PRO A 126 14.29 24.93 -1.05
CA PRO A 126 14.84 24.67 0.29
C PRO A 126 14.18 25.54 1.37
N ILE A 127 13.89 26.82 1.10
CA ILE A 127 13.26 27.73 2.08
C ILE A 127 11.88 27.22 2.52
N ILE A 128 11.05 26.76 1.58
CA ILE A 128 9.70 26.23 1.86
C ILE A 128 9.79 24.79 2.37
N GLY A 129 10.70 23.99 1.82
CA GLY A 129 10.94 22.58 2.13
C GLY A 129 11.40 22.32 3.58
N TRP A 130 12.10 23.29 4.17
CA TRP A 130 12.55 23.27 5.56
C TRP A 130 11.63 24.03 6.52
N SER A 131 10.53 24.63 6.02
CA SER A 131 9.55 25.28 6.88
C SER A 131 8.89 24.30 7.85
N LYS A 132 8.64 24.75 9.08
CA LYS A 132 7.97 23.94 10.11
C LYS A 132 6.56 23.51 9.66
N ALA A 133 5.85 24.38 8.93
CA ALA A 133 4.51 24.12 8.40
C ALA A 133 4.50 22.90 7.46
N LEU A 134 5.40 22.84 6.49
CA LEU A 134 5.49 21.70 5.57
C LEU A 134 5.83 20.40 6.31
N GLY A 135 6.71 20.47 7.31
CA GLY A 135 7.02 19.34 8.19
C GLY A 135 5.80 18.79 8.94
N TRP A 136 4.94 19.67 9.46
CA TRP A 136 3.69 19.27 10.11
C TRP A 136 2.68 18.66 9.14
N VAL A 137 2.53 19.23 7.94
CA VAL A 137 1.67 18.68 6.88
C VAL A 137 2.09 17.25 6.54
N PHE A 138 3.38 17.01 6.25
CA PHE A 138 3.84 15.66 5.94
C PHE A 138 3.67 14.68 7.11
N ARG A 139 3.91 15.09 8.37
CA ARG A 139 3.63 14.26 9.55
C ARG A 139 2.16 13.90 9.66
N PHE A 140 1.26 14.87 9.44
CA PHE A 140 -0.17 14.63 9.40
C PHE A 140 -0.53 13.62 8.31
N LEU A 141 -0.02 13.79 7.09
CA LEU A 141 -0.25 12.84 6.00
C LEU A 141 0.26 11.43 6.32
N TYR A 142 1.46 11.29 6.87
CA TYR A 142 1.98 9.98 7.28
C TYR A 142 1.10 9.35 8.36
N SER A 143 0.69 10.12 9.37
CA SER A 143 -0.20 9.64 10.44
C SER A 143 -1.56 9.21 9.89
N ALA A 144 -2.10 9.92 8.90
CA ALA A 144 -3.36 9.60 8.27
C ALA A 144 -3.29 8.29 7.46
N VAL A 145 -2.19 8.02 6.74
CA VAL A 145 -1.96 6.72 6.06
C VAL A 145 -1.92 5.58 7.08
N VAL A 146 -1.22 5.77 8.21
CA VAL A 146 -1.14 4.75 9.27
C VAL A 146 -2.51 4.53 9.93
N ALA A 147 -3.27 5.59 10.21
CA ALA A 147 -4.62 5.49 10.75
C ALA A 147 -5.54 4.72 9.79
N CYS A 148 -5.49 5.00 8.49
CA CYS A 148 -6.23 4.24 7.47
C CYS A 148 -5.81 2.76 7.44
N LEU A 149 -4.52 2.44 7.59
CA LEU A 149 -4.07 1.04 7.67
C LEU A 149 -4.74 0.32 8.83
N ILE A 150 -4.67 0.91 10.03
CA ILE A 150 -5.23 0.31 11.25
C ILE A 150 -6.73 0.11 11.08
N MET A 151 -7.43 1.14 10.61
CA MET A 151 -8.87 1.10 10.34
C MET A 151 -9.25 -0.02 9.35
N VAL A 152 -8.53 -0.14 8.23
CA VAL A 152 -8.77 -1.21 7.24
C VAL A 152 -8.46 -2.59 7.81
N VAL A 153 -7.34 -2.76 8.53
CA VAL A 153 -6.95 -4.05 9.11
C VAL A 153 -7.97 -4.51 10.14
N ILE A 154 -8.35 -3.65 11.08
CA ILE A 154 -9.40 -3.93 12.07
C ILE A 154 -10.68 -4.34 11.34
N SER A 155 -11.08 -3.58 10.32
CA SER A 155 -12.34 -3.83 9.62
C SER A 155 -12.35 -5.13 8.84
N VAL A 156 -11.20 -5.51 8.26
CA VAL A 156 -11.00 -6.81 7.62
C VAL A 156 -11.13 -7.90 8.69
N VAL A 157 -10.33 -7.85 9.75
CA VAL A 157 -10.33 -8.86 10.82
C VAL A 157 -11.74 -9.07 11.39
N TYR A 158 -12.41 -8.01 11.84
CA TYR A 158 -13.76 -8.10 12.41
C TYR A 158 -14.80 -8.65 11.43
N SER A 159 -14.64 -8.39 10.13
CA SER A 159 -15.55 -8.91 9.10
C SER A 159 -15.50 -10.44 8.98
N TYR A 160 -14.39 -11.08 9.36
CA TYR A 160 -14.29 -12.55 9.41
C TYR A 160 -14.82 -13.16 10.73
N TYR A 161 -14.92 -12.38 11.80
CA TYR A 161 -15.39 -12.87 13.12
C TYR A 161 -16.88 -12.59 13.37
N THR A 162 -17.52 -11.70 12.62
CA THR A 162 -18.91 -11.29 12.85
C THR A 162 -19.83 -11.68 11.68
N ILE A 163 -20.99 -12.28 11.99
CA ILE A 163 -22.05 -12.60 11.00
C ILE A 163 -23.17 -11.55 11.02
N ASP A 164 -23.25 -10.70 12.07
CA ASP A 164 -24.32 -9.71 12.20
C ASP A 164 -24.33 -8.71 11.01
N PRO A 165 -25.44 -8.63 10.24
CA PRO A 165 -25.56 -7.72 9.11
C PRO A 165 -25.41 -6.24 9.49
N ARG A 166 -25.79 -5.83 10.71
CA ARG A 166 -25.62 -4.43 11.14
C ARG A 166 -24.15 -4.04 11.28
N THR A 167 -23.37 -4.91 11.91
CA THR A 167 -21.91 -4.72 12.05
C THR A 167 -21.22 -4.79 10.69
N GLN A 168 -21.60 -5.72 9.81
CA GLN A 168 -21.02 -5.82 8.46
C GLN A 168 -21.25 -4.54 7.63
N SER A 169 -22.44 -3.93 7.74
CA SER A 169 -22.73 -2.65 7.08
C SER A 169 -21.82 -1.52 7.59
N GLN A 170 -21.65 -1.39 8.91
CA GLN A 170 -20.72 -0.41 9.48
C GLN A 170 -19.27 -0.63 9.04
N LEU A 171 -18.81 -1.89 9.03
CA LEU A 171 -17.46 -2.26 8.57
C LEU A 171 -17.26 -2.01 7.07
N ARG A 172 -18.33 -2.10 6.26
CA ARG A 172 -18.31 -1.72 4.85
C ARG A 172 -18.13 -0.22 4.73
N THR A 173 -18.95 0.59 5.41
CA THR A 173 -18.82 2.06 5.40
C THR A 173 -17.43 2.52 5.80
N ILE A 174 -16.87 1.94 6.86
CA ILE A 174 -15.50 2.21 7.31
C ILE A 174 -14.48 1.96 6.18
N ARG A 175 -14.57 0.82 5.49
CA ARG A 175 -13.67 0.47 4.39
C ARG A 175 -13.83 1.41 3.19
N LEU A 176 -15.06 1.81 2.85
CA LEU A 176 -15.31 2.80 1.80
C LEU A 176 -14.69 4.15 2.15
N THR A 177 -14.92 4.64 3.38
CA THR A 177 -14.34 5.92 3.82
C THR A 177 -12.81 5.89 3.76
N ALA A 178 -12.19 4.79 4.21
CA ALA A 178 -10.74 4.62 4.09
C ALA A 178 -10.26 4.57 2.63
N ALA A 179 -10.99 3.89 1.74
CA ALA A 179 -10.65 3.82 0.32
C ALA A 179 -10.73 5.19 -0.37
N VAL A 180 -11.78 5.97 -0.10
CA VAL A 180 -11.94 7.34 -0.61
C VAL A 180 -10.84 8.25 -0.08
N PHE A 181 -10.53 8.17 1.22
CA PHE A 181 -9.46 8.96 1.82
C PHE A 181 -8.09 8.63 1.21
N LEU A 182 -7.79 7.35 1.00
CA LEU A 182 -6.57 6.92 0.32
C LEU A 182 -6.54 7.35 -1.16
N ALA A 183 -7.68 7.42 -1.85
CA ALA A 183 -7.75 7.95 -3.22
C ALA A 183 -7.39 9.44 -3.26
N ILE A 184 -7.94 10.24 -2.34
CA ILE A 184 -7.58 11.66 -2.19
C ILE A 184 -6.08 11.78 -1.90
N LEU A 185 -5.57 10.99 -0.97
CA LEU A 185 -4.15 11.00 -0.59
C LEU A 185 -3.23 10.54 -1.73
N GLY A 186 -3.71 9.64 -2.60
CA GLY A 186 -3.01 9.22 -3.82
C GLY A 186 -2.86 10.33 -4.84
N PHE A 187 -3.82 11.25 -4.87
CA PHE A 187 -3.77 12.40 -5.77
C PHE A 187 -2.77 13.45 -5.28
N VAL A 188 -2.55 13.61 -3.97
CA VAL A 188 -1.69 14.66 -3.37
C VAL A 188 -0.31 14.88 -4.02
N PRO A 189 0.44 13.85 -4.44
CA PRO A 189 1.73 14.06 -5.10
C PRO A 189 1.63 14.80 -6.44
N ILE A 190 0.51 14.71 -7.14
CA ILE A 190 0.28 15.35 -8.44
C ILE A 190 0.20 16.89 -8.30
N PRO A 191 -0.74 17.48 -7.52
CA PRO A 191 -0.75 18.92 -7.29
C PRO A 191 0.50 19.38 -6.56
N GLY A 192 1.06 18.57 -5.64
CA GLY A 192 2.31 18.91 -4.97
C GLY A 192 3.49 19.13 -5.94
N VAL A 193 3.61 18.30 -6.97
CA VAL A 193 4.60 18.47 -8.04
C VAL A 193 4.26 19.65 -8.94
N ILE A 194 3.00 19.83 -9.33
CA ILE A 194 2.56 20.96 -10.16
C ILE A 194 2.85 22.29 -9.47
N THR A 195 2.53 22.43 -8.18
CA THR A 195 2.83 23.62 -7.38
C THR A 195 4.34 23.87 -7.30
N CYS A 196 5.17 22.83 -7.21
CA CYS A 196 6.64 22.99 -7.24
C CYS A 196 7.16 23.54 -8.57
N LEU A 197 6.56 23.14 -9.69
CA LEU A 197 6.94 23.57 -11.03
C LEU A 197 6.46 24.99 -11.36
N LEU A 198 5.28 25.37 -10.85
CA LEU A 198 4.69 26.70 -11.07
C LEU A 198 5.30 27.79 -10.18
N LEU A 199 5.87 27.46 -9.01
CA LEU A 199 6.46 28.46 -8.13
C LEU A 199 7.77 29.03 -8.70
N PRO A 200 7.95 30.37 -8.70
CA PRO A 200 9.16 31.03 -9.18
C PRO A 200 10.41 30.50 -8.47
N ARG A 201 11.45 30.29 -9.26
CA ARG A 201 12.69 29.61 -8.85
C ARG A 201 13.69 30.63 -8.32
N SER A 202 13.95 30.63 -7.02
CA SER A 202 14.88 31.60 -6.40
C SER A 202 16.23 31.00 -5.97
N SER A 203 16.47 29.69 -6.14
CA SER A 203 17.73 29.06 -5.68
C SER A 203 18.28 27.97 -6.63
N PRO A 204 19.60 27.74 -6.63
CA PRO A 204 20.23 26.63 -7.36
C PRO A 204 19.70 25.27 -6.87
N ILE A 205 19.67 24.26 -7.76
CA ILE A 205 19.19 22.92 -7.42
C ILE A 205 20.20 22.26 -6.49
N ASP A 206 19.75 21.89 -5.29
CA ASP A 206 20.57 21.10 -4.38
C ASP A 206 20.48 19.63 -4.80
N HIS A 207 21.57 19.09 -5.32
CA HIS A 207 21.63 17.73 -5.86
C HIS A 207 21.61 16.70 -4.73
N PHE A 208 20.42 16.41 -4.20
CA PHE A 208 20.22 15.31 -3.26
C PHE A 208 20.42 13.95 -3.97
N GLY A 209 21.67 13.48 -4.01
CA GLY A 209 22.12 12.18 -4.54
C GLY A 209 22.44 12.18 -6.05
N GLN A 210 23.27 11.23 -6.49
CA GLN A 210 23.65 11.05 -7.90
C GLN A 210 22.43 10.62 -8.74
N GLY A 211 22.15 11.35 -9.82
CA GLY A 211 21.05 11.08 -10.77
C GLY A 211 20.22 12.32 -11.15
N SER A 212 19.73 12.34 -12.40
CA SER A 212 18.95 13.46 -12.94
C SER A 212 17.67 13.71 -12.14
N MET A 213 17.42 14.97 -11.78
CA MET A 213 16.21 15.40 -11.08
C MET A 213 14.94 15.15 -11.92
N HIS A 214 15.06 15.21 -13.25
CA HIS A 214 13.96 14.88 -14.16
C HIS A 214 13.54 13.41 -14.05
N ALA A 215 14.49 12.48 -13.89
CA ALA A 215 14.18 11.07 -13.71
C ALA A 215 13.41 10.82 -12.40
N LYS A 216 13.77 11.51 -11.32
CA LYS A 216 13.06 11.43 -10.02
C LYS A 216 11.65 12.01 -10.13
N LEU A 217 11.48 13.09 -10.90
CA LEU A 217 10.19 13.73 -11.15
C LEU A 217 9.26 12.83 -11.99
N ILE A 218 9.77 12.30 -13.11
CA ILE A 218 9.03 11.38 -13.98
C ILE A 218 8.64 10.12 -13.20
N LEU A 219 9.56 9.57 -12.41
CA LEU A 219 9.28 8.41 -11.55
C LEU A 219 8.13 8.71 -10.58
N LEU A 220 8.16 9.85 -9.88
CA LEU A 220 7.11 10.21 -8.94
C LEU A 220 5.75 10.41 -9.63
N ILE A 221 5.71 11.13 -10.75
CA ILE A 221 4.46 11.35 -11.48
C ILE A 221 3.91 10.00 -11.96
N PHE A 222 4.77 9.13 -12.51
CA PHE A 222 4.37 7.81 -12.97
C PHE A 222 3.81 6.94 -11.84
N THR A 223 4.51 6.86 -10.70
CA THR A 223 4.05 6.07 -9.55
C THR A 223 2.82 6.69 -8.87
N ALA A 224 2.70 8.01 -8.85
CA ALA A 224 1.52 8.70 -8.32
C ALA A 224 0.28 8.46 -9.19
N THR A 225 0.42 8.50 -10.51
CA THR A 225 -0.68 8.20 -11.44
C THR A 225 -1.13 6.74 -11.32
N LEU A 226 -0.18 5.79 -11.30
CA LEU A 226 -0.51 4.37 -11.09
C LEU A 226 -1.19 4.12 -9.74
N LEU A 227 -0.71 4.77 -8.68
CA LEU A 227 -1.27 4.60 -7.35
C LEU A 227 -2.66 5.24 -7.22
N SER A 228 -2.85 6.42 -7.83
CA SER A 228 -4.14 7.11 -7.91
C SER A 228 -5.14 6.27 -8.69
N LEU A 229 -4.74 5.74 -9.86
CA LEU A 229 -5.59 4.86 -10.66
C LEU A 229 -6.00 3.61 -9.88
N GLY A 230 -5.05 2.96 -9.20
CA GLY A 230 -5.34 1.80 -8.35
C GLY A 230 -6.21 2.12 -7.13
N ALA A 231 -6.07 3.34 -6.57
CA ALA A 231 -6.91 3.79 -5.46
C ALA A 231 -8.34 4.10 -5.93
N CYS A 232 -8.50 4.78 -7.07
CA CYS A 232 -9.79 5.03 -7.70
C CYS A 232 -10.48 3.72 -8.08
N PHE A 233 -9.76 2.74 -8.62
CA PHE A 233 -10.33 1.42 -8.94
C PHE A 233 -10.82 0.70 -7.68
N ARG A 234 -10.04 0.71 -6.59
CA ARG A 234 -10.47 0.13 -5.31
C ARG A 234 -11.66 0.87 -4.69
N ALA A 235 -11.71 2.19 -4.82
CA ALA A 235 -12.84 2.97 -4.36
C ALA A 235 -14.09 2.62 -5.17
N GLY A 236 -14.01 2.65 -6.51
CA GLY A 236 -15.11 2.28 -7.41
C GLY A 236 -15.62 0.85 -7.18
N GLY A 237 -14.70 -0.11 -7.04
CA GLY A 237 -15.05 -1.51 -6.74
C GLY A 237 -15.63 -1.74 -5.33
N ALA A 238 -15.48 -0.79 -4.40
CA ALA A 238 -16.11 -0.88 -3.07
C ALA A 238 -17.55 -0.33 -3.05
N PHE A 239 -17.90 0.54 -4.00
CA PHE A 239 -19.25 1.10 -4.17
C PHE A 239 -20.21 0.11 -4.84
N ILE A 240 -19.69 -0.71 -5.77
CA ILE A 240 -20.40 -1.84 -6.39
C ILE A 240 -20.55 -2.96 -5.37
#